data_AF-A0A9D7D4L2-F1
#
_entry.id   AF-A0A9D7D4L2-F1
#
_cell.length_a   1.000
_cell.length_b   1.000
_cell.length_c   1.000
_cell.angle_alpha   90.00
_cell.angle_beta   90.00
_cell.angle_gamma   90.00
#
_symmetry.space_group_name_H-M   'P 1'
#
loop_
_entity.id
_entity.type
_entity.pdbx_description
1 polymer ?
#
loop_
_entity_poly.entity_id
_entity_poly.type
_entity_poly.pdbx_seq_one_letter_code
_entity_poly.pdbx_strand_id
1 'polypeptide(L)'
;MPSQLRQGATKLVIRREAERAALRALRDARPAAAFSVSREDLEKARSLDDCLLAFGWRVVRGVDGAVRSMAYVATDYTADEKALFDALSPYVEPASIVDLWLDGDAPKRFKFTGRSVVEKRLPPELFAAYVEESDDEPPPSRLPSFSEALATAPSARRKYTPTEKFEPGEWIEHVKFGAGLVQAGADPGKARVLFADGERVLVQAR
;
A
#
# COMPACT_ATOMS: atom_id res chain seq x y z
N MET A 1 30.97 -4.56 13.98
CA MET A 1 30.21 -3.50 13.28
C MET A 1 28.80 -3.55 13.82
N PRO A 2 28.13 -2.40 14.08
CA PRO A 2 26.72 -2.43 14.48
C PRO A 2 25.92 -3.16 13.40
N SER A 3 25.16 -4.19 13.77
CA SER A 3 24.30 -4.89 12.82
C SER A 3 23.30 -3.89 12.25
N GLN A 4 23.27 -3.74 10.93
CA GLN A 4 22.34 -2.86 10.28
C GLN A 4 21.01 -3.60 10.11
N LEU A 5 19.91 -3.02 10.58
CA LEU A 5 18.59 -3.52 10.24
C LEU A 5 18.28 -3.06 8.81
N ARG A 6 17.98 -4.02 7.95
CA ARG A 6 17.47 -3.79 6.61
C ARG A 6 15.98 -4.09 6.61
N GLN A 7 15.20 -3.18 6.05
CA GLN A 7 13.77 -3.37 5.88
C GLN A 7 13.46 -3.93 4.49
N GLY A 8 12.47 -4.81 4.41
CA GLY A 8 11.96 -5.38 3.18
C GLY A 8 10.53 -4.93 2.87
N ALA A 9 9.76 -5.78 2.20
CA ALA A 9 8.36 -5.51 1.90
C ALA A 9 7.57 -5.15 3.16
N THR A 10 6.94 -3.97 3.13
CA THR A 10 6.10 -3.48 4.23
C THR A 10 4.77 -3.01 3.67
N LYS A 11 3.69 -3.62 4.16
CA LYS A 11 2.31 -3.22 3.90
C LYS A 11 1.59 -3.30 5.23
N LEU A 12 1.43 -2.17 5.89
CA LEU A 12 0.87 -2.11 7.24
C LEU A 12 -0.26 -1.09 7.25
N VAL A 13 -1.50 -1.58 7.37
CA VAL A 13 -2.67 -0.71 7.36
C VAL A 13 -3.25 -0.60 8.76
N ILE A 14 -3.26 0.60 9.33
CA ILE A 14 -3.98 0.94 10.56
C ILE A 14 -4.97 2.04 10.21
N ARG A 15 -6.25 1.76 10.43
CA ARG A 15 -7.31 2.75 10.15
C ARG A 15 -7.29 3.85 11.19
N ARG A 16 -7.66 5.06 10.77
CA ARG A 16 -7.64 6.26 11.60
C ARG A 16 -8.44 6.10 12.91
N GLU A 17 -9.57 5.41 12.86
CA GLU A 17 -10.41 5.13 14.03
C GLU A 17 -9.73 4.23 15.07
N ALA A 18 -8.77 3.40 14.66
CA ALA A 18 -8.06 2.45 15.51
C ALA A 18 -6.81 3.05 16.16
N GLU A 19 -6.28 4.16 15.64
CA GLU A 19 -4.98 4.72 16.07
C GLU A 19 -4.93 5.06 17.55
N ARG A 20 -5.99 5.65 18.11
CA ARG A 20 -6.02 6.02 19.53
C ARG A 20 -5.95 4.79 20.43
N ALA A 21 -6.54 3.68 20.00
CA ALA A 21 -6.48 2.42 20.72
C ALA A 21 -5.12 1.74 20.56
N ALA A 22 -4.54 1.78 19.35
CA ALA A 22 -3.18 1.31 19.08
C ALA A 22 -2.12 2.05 19.92
N LEU A 23 -2.21 3.39 20.01
CA LEU A 23 -1.33 4.21 20.84
C LEU A 23 -1.42 3.81 22.33
N ARG A 24 -2.63 3.56 22.85
CA ARG A 24 -2.82 3.09 24.23
C ARG A 24 -2.21 1.71 24.42
N ALA A 25 -2.48 0.78 23.49
CA ALA A 25 -1.93 -0.57 23.56
C ALA A 25 -0.39 -0.59 23.56
N LEU A 26 0.26 0.24 22.74
CA LEU A 26 1.72 0.37 22.75
C LEU A 26 2.26 0.89 24.09
N ARG A 27 1.57 1.85 24.71
CA ARG A 27 1.93 2.37 26.04
C ARG A 27 1.76 1.33 27.13
N ASP A 28 0.68 0.56 27.07
CA ASP A 28 0.33 -0.44 28.07
C ASP A 28 1.21 -1.68 27.96
N ALA A 29 1.52 -2.12 26.73
CA ALA A 29 2.37 -3.28 26.47
C ALA A 29 3.82 -3.06 26.92
N ARG A 30 4.25 -1.80 27.06
CA ARG A 30 5.60 -1.41 27.49
C ARG A 30 6.71 -2.21 26.78
N PRO A 31 6.78 -2.20 25.44
CA PRO A 31 7.92 -2.80 24.72
C PRO A 31 9.24 -2.04 24.97
N ALA A 32 9.26 -1.03 25.85
CA ALA A 32 10.40 -0.20 26.20
C ALA A 32 11.68 -0.96 26.58
N ALA A 33 11.57 -2.13 27.22
CA ALA A 33 12.75 -2.95 27.53
C ALA A 33 13.51 -3.41 26.28
N ALA A 34 12.80 -3.53 25.15
CA ALA A 34 13.40 -3.88 23.87
C ALA A 34 13.94 -2.64 23.13
N PHE A 35 13.26 -1.51 23.13
CA PHE A 35 13.60 -0.40 22.22
C PHE A 35 14.41 0.74 22.86
N SER A 36 14.91 0.57 24.08
CA SER A 36 15.62 1.63 24.84
C SER A 36 14.84 2.94 25.03
N VAL A 37 13.52 2.94 24.77
CA VAL A 37 12.68 4.15 24.86
C VAL A 37 12.31 4.41 26.31
N SER A 38 12.53 5.65 26.77
CA SER A 38 12.16 6.01 28.13
C SER A 38 10.63 6.05 28.29
N ARG A 39 10.16 5.77 29.51
CA ARG A 39 8.72 5.90 29.85
C ARG A 39 8.21 7.32 29.61
N GLU A 40 9.04 8.31 29.91
CA GLU A 40 8.71 9.72 29.76
C GLU A 40 8.45 10.08 28.29
N ASP A 41 9.25 9.54 27.36
CA ASP A 41 9.08 9.79 25.92
C ASP A 41 7.77 9.17 25.41
N LEU A 42 7.42 7.96 25.87
CA LEU A 42 6.15 7.32 25.53
C LEU A 42 4.94 8.07 26.10
N GLU A 43 5.07 8.68 27.29
CA GLU A 43 4.02 9.50 27.89
C GLU A 43 3.87 10.86 27.17
N LYS A 44 4.95 11.41 26.61
CA LYS A 44 4.94 12.64 25.82
C LYS A 44 4.31 12.47 24.43
N ALA A 45 4.44 11.30 23.80
CA ALA A 45 3.89 11.04 22.48
C ALA A 45 2.38 11.38 22.39
N ARG A 46 1.96 12.29 21.50
CA ARG A 46 0.54 12.69 21.41
C ARG A 46 -0.21 11.92 20.33
N SER A 47 0.54 11.36 19.38
CA SER A 47 0.05 10.57 18.25
C SER A 47 0.68 9.19 18.20
N LEU A 48 0.13 8.33 17.32
CA LEU A 48 0.73 7.05 16.99
C LEU A 48 2.09 7.24 16.30
N ASP A 49 2.25 8.26 15.47
CA ASP A 49 3.50 8.62 14.78
C ASP A 49 4.58 8.98 15.78
N ASP A 50 4.30 9.85 16.75
CA ASP A 50 5.27 10.22 17.79
C ASP A 50 5.72 9.00 18.58
N CYS A 51 4.78 8.10 18.89
CA CYS A 51 5.04 6.91 19.66
C CYS A 51 5.90 5.91 18.88
N LEU A 52 5.56 5.65 17.62
CA LEU A 52 6.34 4.77 16.74
C LEU A 52 7.70 5.38 16.42
N LEU A 53 7.79 6.70 16.25
CA LEU A 53 9.05 7.40 16.03
C LEU A 53 9.98 7.28 17.23
N ALA A 54 9.43 7.34 18.46
CA ALA A 54 10.20 7.06 19.67
C ALA A 54 10.78 5.64 19.67
N PHE A 55 10.06 4.67 19.09
CA PHE A 55 10.56 3.29 18.85
C PHE A 55 11.50 3.16 17.63
N GLY A 56 11.84 4.27 16.96
CA GLY A 56 12.69 4.27 15.77
C GLY A 56 11.95 3.98 14.45
N TRP A 57 10.62 4.05 14.43
CA TRP A 57 9.78 3.80 13.26
C TRP A 57 9.10 5.08 12.76
N ARG A 58 9.35 5.45 11.51
CA ARG A 58 8.57 6.47 10.81
C ARG A 58 7.29 5.85 10.26
N VAL A 59 6.17 6.55 10.40
CA VAL A 59 4.88 6.14 9.82
C VAL A 59 4.75 6.77 8.42
N VAL A 60 4.26 5.98 7.46
CA VAL A 60 3.86 6.47 6.13
C VAL A 60 2.34 6.44 6.05
N ARG A 61 1.74 7.58 5.73
CA ARG A 61 0.29 7.78 5.73
C ARG A 61 -0.24 7.93 4.31
N GLY A 62 -1.45 7.41 4.08
CA GLY A 62 -2.19 7.64 2.84
C GLY A 62 -2.95 8.97 2.84
N VAL A 63 -3.54 9.32 1.70
CA VAL A 63 -4.38 10.51 1.52
C VAL A 63 -5.61 10.55 2.42
N ASP A 64 -6.09 9.39 2.88
CA ASP A 64 -7.19 9.24 3.82
C ASP A 64 -6.75 9.39 5.29
N GLY A 65 -5.46 9.62 5.51
CA GLY A 65 -4.85 9.72 6.83
C GLY A 65 -4.69 8.37 7.52
N ALA A 66 -4.97 7.23 6.90
CA ALA A 66 -4.65 5.92 7.47
C ALA A 66 -3.14 5.65 7.41
N VAL A 67 -2.62 4.88 8.35
CA VAL A 67 -1.26 4.33 8.22
C VAL A 67 -1.28 3.31 7.07
N ARG A 68 -0.30 3.39 6.17
CA ARG A 68 -0.17 2.50 5.00
C ARG A 68 1.12 1.68 5.02
N SER A 69 2.16 2.23 5.63
CA SER A 69 3.43 1.57 5.84
C SER A 69 4.12 2.17 7.06
N MET A 70 5.23 1.56 7.45
CA MET A 70 6.16 2.10 8.44
C MET A 70 7.58 1.85 7.94
N ALA A 71 8.53 2.69 8.32
CA ALA A 71 9.94 2.58 7.95
C ALA A 71 10.83 2.65 9.19
N TYR A 72 11.78 1.75 9.34
CA TYR A 72 12.76 1.85 10.43
C TYR A 72 13.79 2.93 10.10
N VAL A 73 13.97 3.90 11.01
CA VAL A 73 14.80 5.10 10.79
C VAL A 73 15.85 5.33 11.88
N ALA A 74 15.85 4.54 12.96
CA ALA A 74 16.86 4.67 14.01
C ALA A 74 18.22 4.11 13.56
N THR A 75 19.30 4.69 14.10
CA THR A 75 20.69 4.31 13.77
C THR A 75 21.10 2.97 14.37
N ASP A 76 20.59 2.67 15.56
CA ASP A 76 20.99 1.50 16.33
C ASP A 76 19.78 0.59 16.54
N TYR A 77 19.92 -0.65 16.09
CA TYR A 77 18.89 -1.67 16.28
C TYR A 77 19.06 -2.35 17.64
N THR A 78 18.10 -2.16 18.55
CA THR A 78 18.21 -2.64 19.94
C THR A 78 17.13 -3.63 20.36
N ALA A 79 16.18 -3.97 19.48
CA ALA A 79 14.85 -4.38 19.90
C ALA A 79 14.41 -5.83 19.62
N ASP A 80 13.34 -6.21 20.31
CA ASP A 80 12.44 -7.33 20.03
C ASP A 80 11.18 -6.79 19.37
N GLU A 81 11.06 -6.98 18.05
CA GLU A 81 9.96 -6.44 17.25
C GLU A 81 8.64 -7.13 17.59
N LYS A 82 8.70 -8.35 18.13
CA LYS A 82 7.54 -9.18 18.40
C LYS A 82 6.61 -8.51 19.40
N ALA A 83 7.14 -7.94 20.48
CA ALA A 83 6.33 -7.25 21.49
C ALA A 83 5.59 -6.03 20.93
N LEU A 84 6.26 -5.25 20.07
CA LEU A 84 5.66 -4.10 19.40
C LEU A 84 4.58 -4.53 18.40
N PHE A 85 4.87 -5.54 17.56
CA PHE A 85 3.92 -6.03 16.57
C PHE A 85 2.73 -6.77 17.19
N ASP A 86 2.93 -7.52 18.27
CA ASP A 86 1.84 -8.14 19.03
C ASP A 86 0.88 -7.08 19.59
N ALA A 87 1.41 -6.00 20.19
CA ALA A 87 0.61 -4.91 20.72
C ALA A 87 -0.20 -4.18 19.63
N LEU A 88 0.37 -4.02 18.44
CA LEU A 88 -0.31 -3.42 17.29
C LEU A 88 -1.31 -4.37 16.63
N SER A 89 -1.12 -5.68 16.74
CA SER A 89 -1.83 -6.67 15.92
C SER A 89 -3.37 -6.60 15.94
N PRO A 90 -4.05 -6.20 17.03
CA PRO A 90 -5.51 -6.04 17.02
C PRO A 90 -6.02 -4.87 16.16
N TYR A 91 -5.14 -3.93 15.82
CA TYR A 91 -5.48 -2.66 15.16
C TYR A 91 -4.97 -2.58 13.72
N VAL A 92 -4.18 -3.56 13.30
CA VAL A 92 -3.63 -3.68 11.96
C VAL A 92 -4.56 -4.54 11.11
N GLU A 93 -4.83 -4.12 9.88
CA GLU A 93 -5.66 -4.91 8.95
C GLU A 93 -5.05 -6.30 8.70
N PRO A 94 -5.87 -7.37 8.72
CA PRO A 94 -5.40 -8.71 8.40
C PRO A 94 -4.68 -8.76 7.05
N ALA A 95 -3.67 -9.63 6.97
CA ALA A 95 -2.76 -9.77 5.82
C ALA A 95 -1.78 -8.61 5.59
N SER A 96 -1.72 -7.63 6.49
CA SER A 96 -0.56 -6.74 6.57
C SER A 96 0.73 -7.53 6.83
N ILE A 97 1.84 -7.05 6.31
CA ILE A 97 3.17 -7.66 6.44
C ILE A 97 4.24 -6.61 6.76
N VAL A 98 5.24 -7.03 7.53
CA VAL A 98 6.50 -6.29 7.74
C VAL A 98 7.64 -7.30 7.62
N ASP A 99 8.54 -7.07 6.67
CA ASP A 99 9.76 -7.87 6.49
C ASP A 99 10.97 -7.13 7.05
N LEU A 100 11.76 -7.84 7.86
CA LEU A 100 12.96 -7.31 8.51
C LEU A 100 14.13 -8.26 8.33
N TRP A 101 15.32 -7.71 8.15
CA TRP A 101 16.54 -8.47 8.03
C TRP A 101 17.64 -7.80 8.84
N LEU A 102 18.07 -8.47 9.91
CA LEU A 102 19.25 -8.08 10.68
C LEU A 102 20.48 -8.76 10.08
N ASP A 103 21.57 -8.01 9.87
CA ASP A 103 22.82 -8.57 9.36
C ASP A 103 23.28 -9.78 10.19
N GLY A 104 23.54 -10.90 9.50
CA GLY A 104 23.94 -12.16 10.11
C GLY A 104 22.78 -13.13 10.41
N ASP A 105 21.53 -12.68 10.28
CA ASP A 105 20.34 -13.51 10.50
C ASP A 105 19.58 -13.85 9.21
N ALA A 106 18.70 -14.85 9.28
CA ALA A 106 17.70 -15.07 8.24
C ALA A 106 16.60 -14.00 8.33
N PRO A 107 16.15 -13.42 7.20
CA PRO A 107 15.08 -12.44 7.20
C PRO A 107 13.81 -12.98 7.89
N LYS A 108 13.11 -12.10 8.59
CA LYS A 108 11.86 -12.39 9.30
C LYS A 108 10.71 -11.69 8.58
N ARG A 109 9.59 -12.38 8.42
CA ARG A 109 8.30 -11.83 7.99
C ARG A 109 7.32 -11.87 9.16
N PHE A 110 6.80 -10.71 9.51
CA PHE A 110 5.72 -10.56 10.47
C PHE A 110 4.42 -10.39 9.71
N LYS A 111 3.54 -11.39 9.78
CA LYS A 111 2.21 -11.35 9.17
C LYS A 111 1.14 -11.09 10.23
N PHE A 112 0.35 -10.05 10.01
CA PHE A 112 -0.72 -9.66 10.93
C PHE A 112 -2.01 -10.41 10.60
N THR A 113 -2.64 -10.99 11.62
CA THR A 113 -3.92 -11.71 11.49
C THR A 113 -5.13 -10.84 11.90
N GLY A 114 -4.88 -9.62 12.39
CA GLY A 114 -5.88 -8.76 13.05
C GLY A 114 -6.13 -9.12 14.52
N ARG A 115 -5.41 -10.10 15.08
CA ARG A 115 -5.48 -10.49 16.49
C ARG A 115 -4.12 -10.82 17.09
N SER A 116 -3.22 -11.33 16.24
CA SER A 116 -1.87 -11.72 16.61
C SER A 116 -0.92 -11.44 15.44
N VAL A 117 0.39 -11.47 15.72
CA VAL A 117 1.41 -11.53 14.68
C VAL A 117 1.92 -12.97 14.53
N VAL A 118 2.14 -13.39 13.29
CA VAL A 118 2.83 -14.65 12.97
C VAL A 118 4.19 -14.30 12.39
N GLU A 119 5.25 -14.64 13.11
CA GLU A 119 6.62 -14.56 12.62
C GLU A 119 6.94 -15.79 11.77
N LYS A 120 7.55 -15.57 10.60
CA LYS A 120 8.11 -16.62 9.76
C LYS A 120 9.51 -16.25 9.32
N ARG A 121 10.43 -17.21 9.30
CA ARG A 121 11.72 -17.03 8.62
C ARG A 121 11.51 -17.13 7.11
N LEU A 122 12.03 -16.15 6.39
CA LEU A 122 12.01 -16.11 4.94
C LEU A 122 13.35 -16.60 4.39
N PRO A 123 13.32 -17.33 3.26
CA PRO A 123 14.51 -17.48 2.42
C PRO A 123 15.03 -16.11 1.98
N PRO A 124 16.36 -15.86 2.00
CA PRO A 124 16.95 -14.59 1.59
C PRO A 124 16.55 -14.11 0.19
N GLU A 125 16.33 -15.05 -0.75
CA GLU A 125 15.90 -14.76 -2.12
C GLU A 125 14.49 -14.17 -2.23
N LEU A 126 13.66 -14.33 -1.21
CA LEU A 126 12.31 -13.72 -1.15
C LEU A 126 12.32 -12.36 -0.46
N PHE A 127 13.46 -11.94 0.10
CA PHE A 127 13.61 -10.63 0.71
C PHE A 127 13.91 -9.59 -0.37
N ALA A 128 12.90 -8.82 -0.74
CA ALA A 128 13.08 -7.60 -1.53
C ALA A 128 13.32 -6.43 -0.58
N ALA A 129 14.39 -5.65 -0.83
CA ALA A 129 14.67 -4.44 -0.05
C ALA A 129 13.49 -3.47 -0.13
N TYR A 130 13.18 -2.81 0.99
CA TYR A 130 12.19 -1.76 1.03
C TYR A 130 12.62 -0.63 0.09
N VAL A 131 11.75 -0.30 -0.85
CA VAL A 131 11.83 0.92 -1.65
C VAL A 131 10.71 1.79 -1.13
N GLU A 132 11.05 2.93 -0.53
CA GLU A 132 10.05 3.95 -0.21
C GLU A 132 9.45 4.39 -1.55
N GLU A 133 8.22 3.96 -1.82
CA GLU A 133 7.46 4.45 -2.98
C GLU A 133 7.37 5.96 -2.78
N SER A 134 8.17 6.72 -3.53
CA SER A 134 8.11 8.18 -3.46
C SER A 134 6.72 8.57 -3.93
N ASP A 135 6.00 9.35 -3.14
CA ASP A 135 4.72 9.96 -3.57
C ASP A 135 4.88 10.86 -4.83
N ASP A 136 6.12 11.12 -5.25
CA ASP A 136 6.48 11.76 -6.52
C ASP A 136 6.32 10.85 -7.75
N GLU A 137 6.22 9.53 -7.59
CA GLU A 137 5.81 8.66 -8.70
C GLU A 137 4.30 8.83 -8.87
N PRO A 138 3.85 9.40 -10.02
CA PRO A 138 2.43 9.57 -10.26
C PRO A 138 1.77 8.19 -10.13
N PRO A 139 0.62 8.09 -9.44
CA PRO A 139 -0.06 6.83 -9.22
C PRO A 139 -0.18 6.09 -10.56
N PRO A 140 0.09 4.77 -10.60
CA PRO A 140 0.11 4.00 -11.85
C PRO A 140 -1.17 4.28 -12.63
N SER A 141 -1.00 5.10 -13.67
CA SER A 141 -2.02 5.77 -14.46
C SER A 141 -3.30 6.15 -13.69
N ARG A 142 -3.43 7.42 -13.31
CA ARG A 142 -4.77 8.05 -13.42
C ARG A 142 -5.27 7.70 -14.83
N LEU A 143 -6.36 6.95 -14.92
CA LEU A 143 -7.06 6.81 -16.21
C LEU A 143 -7.27 8.25 -16.71
N PRO A 144 -6.79 8.58 -17.93
CA PRO A 144 -6.86 9.95 -18.41
C PRO A 144 -8.32 10.40 -18.35
N SER A 145 -8.54 11.63 -17.92
CA SER A 145 -9.88 12.20 -18.04
C SER A 145 -10.29 12.18 -19.52
N PHE A 146 -11.58 12.02 -19.81
CA PHE A 146 -12.04 11.95 -21.20
C PHE A 146 -11.57 13.16 -22.03
N SER A 147 -11.48 14.34 -21.42
CA SER A 147 -10.95 15.55 -22.06
C SER A 147 -9.49 15.42 -22.50
N GLU A 148 -8.64 14.84 -21.66
CA GLU A 148 -7.22 14.62 -21.98
C GLU A 148 -7.07 13.55 -23.05
N ALA A 149 -7.85 12.47 -22.95
CA ALA A 149 -7.90 11.42 -23.95
C ALA A 149 -8.30 12.01 -25.32
N LEU A 150 -9.38 12.80 -25.35
CA LEU A 150 -9.93 13.37 -26.59
C LEU A 150 -8.94 14.28 -27.33
N ALA A 151 -8.05 14.98 -26.61
CA ALA A 151 -7.01 15.81 -27.22
C ALA A 151 -6.02 15.02 -28.09
N THR A 152 -5.88 13.72 -27.81
CA THR A 152 -5.03 12.78 -28.57
C THR A 152 -5.83 11.88 -29.52
N ALA A 153 -7.14 12.08 -29.61
CA ALA A 153 -8.00 11.23 -30.42
C ALA A 153 -7.70 11.41 -31.92
N PRO A 154 -7.56 10.32 -32.69
CA PRO A 154 -7.47 10.40 -34.13
C PRO A 154 -8.79 10.94 -34.72
N SER A 155 -8.68 11.62 -35.87
CA SER A 155 -9.83 12.13 -36.62
C SER A 155 -10.66 11.00 -37.24
N ALA A 156 -10.04 9.86 -37.54
CA ALA A 156 -10.71 8.64 -37.96
C ALA A 156 -10.96 7.72 -36.75
N ARG A 157 -12.23 7.35 -36.53
CA ARG A 157 -12.65 6.48 -35.42
C ARG A 157 -13.40 5.27 -35.97
N ARG A 158 -13.17 4.10 -35.39
CA ARG A 158 -13.87 2.88 -35.80
C ARG A 158 -15.30 2.92 -35.28
N LYS A 159 -16.28 2.63 -36.13
CA LYS A 159 -17.67 2.51 -35.66
C LYS A 159 -17.80 1.27 -34.78
N TYR A 160 -18.39 1.40 -33.61
CA TYR A 160 -18.60 0.26 -32.72
C TYR A 160 -19.56 -0.76 -33.35
N THR A 161 -19.14 -2.02 -33.36
CA THR A 161 -19.96 -3.19 -33.72
C THR A 161 -19.74 -4.29 -32.67
N PRO A 162 -20.80 -4.93 -32.13
CA PRO A 162 -20.65 -5.96 -31.09
C PRO A 162 -19.93 -7.24 -31.55
N THR A 163 -19.77 -7.41 -32.86
CA THR A 163 -19.13 -8.57 -33.51
C THR A 163 -17.64 -8.38 -33.75
N GLU A 164 -17.12 -7.19 -33.54
CA GLU A 164 -15.69 -6.91 -33.66
C GLU A 164 -15.00 -7.01 -32.31
N LYS A 165 -13.66 -7.18 -32.36
CA LYS A 165 -12.79 -7.04 -31.19
C LYS A 165 -12.16 -5.67 -31.21
N PHE A 166 -12.02 -5.11 -30.02
CA PHE A 166 -11.36 -3.85 -29.77
C PHE A 166 -10.22 -4.01 -28.78
N GLU A 167 -9.11 -3.32 -29.05
CA GLU A 167 -7.92 -3.37 -28.21
C GLU A 167 -7.85 -2.15 -27.28
N PRO A 168 -7.27 -2.29 -26.07
CA PRO A 168 -7.02 -1.14 -25.20
C PRO A 168 -6.22 -0.06 -25.93
N GLY A 169 -6.68 1.19 -25.85
CA GLY A 169 -6.11 2.34 -26.56
C GLY A 169 -6.83 2.70 -27.86
N GLU A 170 -7.74 1.86 -28.37
CA GLU A 170 -8.49 2.18 -29.58
C GLU A 170 -9.61 3.21 -29.34
N TRP A 171 -9.84 4.05 -30.35
CA TRP A 171 -10.95 5.00 -30.39
C TRP A 171 -12.11 4.46 -31.21
N ILE A 172 -13.28 4.37 -30.58
CA ILE A 172 -14.51 3.91 -31.19
C ILE A 172 -15.58 5.00 -31.20
N GLU A 173 -16.49 4.93 -32.16
CA GLU A 173 -17.67 5.79 -32.27
C GLU A 173 -18.94 4.95 -32.05
N HIS A 174 -19.66 5.22 -30.96
CA HIS A 174 -20.87 4.52 -30.57
C HIS A 174 -22.11 5.37 -30.82
N VAL A 175 -23.14 4.80 -31.47
CA VAL A 175 -24.35 5.54 -31.90
C VAL A 175 -25.04 6.31 -30.77
N LYS A 176 -25.05 5.75 -29.55
CA LYS A 176 -25.70 6.36 -28.38
C LYS A 176 -24.78 7.25 -27.53
N PHE A 177 -23.48 6.96 -27.52
CA PHE A 177 -22.55 7.53 -26.52
C PHE A 177 -21.46 8.39 -27.16
N GLY A 178 -21.45 8.48 -28.50
CA GLY A 178 -20.43 9.19 -29.26
C GLY A 178 -19.08 8.48 -29.19
N ALA A 179 -18.03 9.29 -29.21
CA ALA A 179 -16.65 8.84 -29.17
C ALA A 179 -16.26 8.25 -27.80
N GLY A 180 -15.55 7.13 -27.81
CA GLY A 180 -15.03 6.50 -26.61
C GLY A 180 -13.65 5.89 -26.80
N LEU A 181 -12.86 5.88 -25.73
CA LEU A 181 -11.55 5.25 -25.66
C LEU A 181 -11.65 3.89 -24.96
N VAL A 182 -11.18 2.82 -25.61
CA VAL A 182 -11.15 1.48 -25.04
C VAL A 182 -10.07 1.41 -23.97
N GLN A 183 -10.43 0.99 -22.77
CA GLN A 183 -9.54 0.81 -21.62
C GLN A 183 -9.17 -0.67 -21.43
N ALA A 184 -8.06 -0.91 -20.72
CA ALA A 184 -7.66 -2.25 -20.32
C ALA A 184 -8.56 -2.82 -19.19
N GLY A 185 -8.55 -4.15 -19.03
CA GLY A 185 -9.14 -4.80 -17.85
C GLY A 185 -10.65 -5.07 -17.90
N ALA A 186 -11.19 -5.41 -19.07
CA ALA A 186 -12.55 -5.94 -19.20
C ALA A 186 -12.58 -7.47 -19.17
N ASP A 187 -13.70 -8.06 -18.74
CA ASP A 187 -13.93 -9.51 -18.81
C ASP A 187 -13.87 -10.01 -20.28
N PRO A 188 -13.54 -11.30 -20.53
CA PRO A 188 -13.59 -11.86 -21.87
C PRO A 188 -14.94 -11.66 -22.58
N GLY A 189 -14.92 -11.15 -23.82
CA GLY A 189 -16.12 -10.80 -24.59
C GLY A 189 -16.76 -9.46 -24.21
N LYS A 190 -16.09 -8.65 -23.37
CA LYS A 190 -16.50 -7.28 -23.07
C LYS A 190 -15.34 -6.31 -23.32
N ALA A 191 -15.68 -5.07 -23.60
CA ALA A 191 -14.75 -3.94 -23.69
C ALA A 191 -15.16 -2.87 -22.67
N ARG A 192 -14.21 -2.37 -21.88
CA ARG A 192 -14.44 -1.21 -21.02
C ARG A 192 -14.10 0.03 -21.84
N VAL A 193 -15.00 1.00 -21.93
CA VAL A 193 -14.84 2.17 -22.80
C VAL A 193 -15.17 3.43 -22.01
N LEU A 194 -14.27 4.40 -22.06
CA LEU A 194 -14.43 5.72 -21.47
C LEU A 194 -15.09 6.66 -22.48
N PHE A 195 -16.30 7.13 -22.16
CA PHE A 195 -17.04 8.14 -22.92
C PHE A 195 -17.01 9.50 -22.20
N ALA A 196 -17.53 10.54 -22.85
CA ALA A 196 -17.68 11.88 -22.26
C ALA A 196 -18.47 11.86 -20.94
N ASP A 197 -19.53 11.04 -20.88
CA ASP A 197 -20.40 10.91 -19.72
C ASP A 197 -19.89 9.88 -18.68
N GLY A 198 -18.73 9.28 -18.90
CA GLY A 198 -18.11 8.30 -18.01
C GLY A 198 -17.90 6.92 -18.63
N GLU A 199 -17.50 5.97 -17.80
CA GLU A 199 -17.14 4.61 -18.23
C GLU A 199 -18.36 3.73 -18.47
N ARG A 200 -18.29 2.90 -19.53
CA ARG A 200 -19.29 1.88 -19.84
C ARG A 200 -18.63 0.59 -20.26
N VAL A 201 -19.33 -0.51 -20.04
CA VAL A 201 -18.93 -1.83 -20.51
C VAL A 201 -19.79 -2.20 -21.71
N LEU A 202 -19.14 -2.45 -22.84
CA LEU A 202 -19.76 -2.86 -24.09
C LEU A 202 -19.45 -4.33 -24.37
N VAL A 203 -20.29 -4.95 -25.21
CA VAL A 203 -20.08 -6.33 -25.66
C VAL A 203 -19.17 -6.30 -26.87
N GLN A 204 -18.25 -7.25 -26.97
CA GLN A 204 -17.42 -7.43 -28.15
C GLN A 204 -17.30 -8.91 -28.51
N ALA A 205 -16.72 -9.22 -29.65
CA ALA A 205 -16.40 -10.61 -29.98
C ALA A 205 -15.48 -11.23 -28.92
N ARG A 206 -15.73 -12.49 -28.57
CA ARG A 206 -14.90 -13.27 -27.65
C ARG A 206 -13.55 -13.58 -28.27
#